data_AF-A0A520U9T4-F1
#
_entry.id   AF-A0A520U9T4-F1
#
_cell.length_a   1.000
_cell.length_b   1.000
_cell.length_c   1.000
_cell.angle_alpha   90.00
_cell.angle_beta   90.00
_cell.angle_gamma   90.00
#
_symmetry.space_group_name_H-M   'P 1'
#
loop_
_entity.id
_entity.type
_entity.pdbx_description
1 polymer ?
#
loop_
_entity_poly.entity_id
_entity_poly.type
_entity_poly.pdbx_seq_one_letter_code
_entity_poly.pdbx_strand_id
1 'polypeptide(L)'
;MLIEFILFNGNAWLIIGIVLCILELSSGNLVFFLPMGVSGILIGLILKLQESENLPILLSDWAWTATIWAILALGLSLILNRFMRLKDKSEDINKY
;
A
#
# COMPACT_ATOMS: atom_id res chain seq x y z
N MET A 1 19.03 -1.82 -15.12
CA MET A 1 19.63 -0.46 -15.09
C MET A 1 18.60 0.68 -14.94
N LEU A 2 17.76 1.03 -15.94
CA LEU A 2 16.79 2.16 -15.76
C LEU A 2 15.61 1.81 -14.85
N ILE A 3 15.02 0.62 -15.03
CA ILE A 3 13.87 0.16 -14.24
C ILE A 3 14.23 -0.01 -12.76
N GLU A 4 15.40 -0.56 -12.48
CA GLU A 4 15.90 -0.70 -11.10
C GLU A 4 16.04 0.66 -10.42
N PHE A 5 16.56 1.67 -11.13
CA PHE A 5 16.69 3.02 -10.61
C PHE A 5 15.33 3.64 -10.26
N ILE A 6 14.31 3.41 -11.10
CA ILE A 6 12.95 3.90 -10.83
C ILE A 6 12.31 3.13 -9.67
N LEU A 7 12.44 1.81 -9.64
CA LEU A 7 11.83 0.95 -8.61
C LEU A 7 12.53 1.04 -7.25
N PHE A 8 13.75 1.56 -7.20
CA PHE A 8 14.44 1.84 -5.94
C PHE A 8 14.38 3.32 -5.53
N ASN A 9 13.54 4.12 -6.19
CA ASN A 9 13.32 5.52 -5.85
C ASN A 9 12.06 5.68 -4.99
N GLY A 10 12.21 6.31 -3.82
CA GLY A 10 11.10 6.54 -2.89
C GLY A 10 9.98 7.40 -3.47
N ASN A 11 10.32 8.42 -4.26
CA ASN A 11 9.31 9.29 -4.89
C ASN A 11 8.47 8.54 -5.92
N ALA A 12 9.06 7.59 -6.66
CA ALA A 12 8.31 6.77 -7.61
C ALA A 12 7.21 5.97 -6.91
N TRP A 13 7.54 5.31 -5.79
CA TRP A 13 6.58 4.57 -4.98
C TRP A 13 5.51 5.45 -4.34
N LEU A 14 5.87 6.65 -3.88
CA LEU A 14 4.91 7.63 -3.38
C LEU A 14 3.89 8.04 -4.46
N ILE A 15 4.37 8.34 -5.67
CA ILE A 15 3.51 8.71 -6.80
C ILE A 15 2.59 7.53 -7.18
N ILE A 16 3.15 6.32 -7.32
CA ILE A 16 2.39 5.11 -7.64
C ILE A 16 1.31 4.88 -6.58
N GLY A 17 1.66 4.98 -5.30
CA GLY A 17 0.75 4.77 -4.19
C GLY A 17 -0.41 5.78 -4.19
N ILE A 18 -0.13 7.07 -4.43
CA ILE A 18 -1.16 8.11 -4.56
C ILE A 18 -2.07 7.84 -5.75
N VAL A 19 -1.52 7.48 -6.91
CA VAL A 19 -2.32 7.16 -8.11
C VAL A 19 -3.25 5.99 -7.85
N LEU A 20 -2.77 4.92 -7.20
CA LEU A 20 -3.61 3.77 -6.82
C LEU A 20 -4.75 4.17 -5.87
N CYS A 21 -4.47 5.02 -4.88
CA CYS A 21 -5.51 5.55 -3.99
C CYS A 21 -6.57 6.37 -4.75
N ILE A 22 -6.16 7.20 -5.70
CA ILE A 22 -7.09 7.99 -6.53
C ILE A 22 -7.92 7.08 -7.45
N LEU A 23 -7.31 6.03 -8.02
CA LEU A 23 -8.01 5.05 -8.84
C LEU A 23 -9.09 4.32 -8.02
N GLU A 24 -8.83 4.02 -6.75
CA GLU A 24 -9.86 3.43 -5.88
C GLU A 24 -11.07 4.37 -5.70
N LEU A 25 -10.82 5.65 -5.43
CA LEU A 25 -11.89 6.63 -5.27
C LEU A 25 -12.76 6.75 -6.53
N SER A 26 -12.20 6.44 -7.69
CA SER A 26 -12.89 6.47 -8.98
C SER A 26 -13.69 5.19 -9.26
N SER A 27 -13.27 4.04 -8.72
CA SER A 27 -13.88 2.73 -8.99
C SER A 27 -15.08 2.41 -8.09
N GLY A 28 -15.18 3.06 -6.93
CA GLY A 28 -16.24 2.83 -5.94
C GLY A 28 -16.17 1.49 -5.19
N ASN A 29 -15.19 0.63 -5.52
CA ASN A 29 -14.98 -0.66 -4.86
C ASN A 29 -13.69 -0.60 -4.04
N LEU A 30 -13.83 -0.42 -2.72
CA LEU A 30 -12.75 -0.10 -1.76
C LEU A 30 -11.81 -1.28 -1.40
N VAL A 31 -11.70 -2.32 -2.23
CA VAL A 31 -11.12 -3.60 -1.79
C VAL A 31 -9.74 -3.90 -2.41
N PHE A 32 -9.40 -3.31 -3.56
CA PHE A 32 -8.23 -3.74 -4.34
C PHE A 32 -7.14 -2.67 -4.47
N PHE A 33 -7.47 -1.47 -4.96
CA PHE A 33 -6.44 -0.45 -5.18
C PHE A 33 -6.06 0.28 -3.89
N LEU A 34 -6.96 0.38 -2.90
CA LEU A 34 -6.65 1.05 -1.63
C LEU A 34 -5.54 0.34 -0.84
N PRO A 35 -5.59 -0.99 -0.60
CA PRO A 35 -4.50 -1.66 0.12
C PRO A 35 -3.16 -1.56 -0.61
N MET A 36 -3.16 -1.64 -1.94
CA MET A 36 -1.96 -1.51 -2.78
C MET A 36 -1.40 -0.09 -2.80
N GLY A 37 -2.28 0.92 -2.81
CA GLY A 37 -1.91 2.33 -2.79
C GLY A 37 -1.33 2.74 -1.45
N VAL A 38 -1.99 2.37 -0.36
CA VAL A 38 -1.50 2.65 1.00
C VAL A 38 -0.18 1.95 1.27
N SER A 39 -0.03 0.67 0.88
CA SER A 39 1.27 -0.01 1.01
C SER A 39 2.35 0.64 0.15
N GLY A 40 2.01 1.11 -1.06
CA GLY A 40 2.94 1.83 -1.94
C GLY A 40 3.44 3.14 -1.32
N ILE A 41 2.54 3.90 -0.69
CA ILE A 41 2.90 5.12 0.05
C ILE A 41 3.84 4.81 1.22
N LEU A 42 3.55 3.76 2.00
CA LEU A 42 4.40 3.34 3.12
C LEU A 42 5.81 2.96 2.64
N ILE A 43 5.91 2.17 1.57
CA ILE A 43 7.19 1.77 0.98
C ILE A 43 7.95 2.98 0.44
N GLY A 44 7.28 3.87 -0.28
CA GLY A 44 7.88 5.10 -0.78
C GLY A 44 8.39 5.99 0.34
N LEU A 45 7.68 6.08 1.47
CA LEU A 45 8.11 6.83 2.64
C LEU A 45 9.34 6.20 3.32
N ILE A 46 9.37 4.87 3.47
CA ILE A 46 10.52 4.14 4.03
C ILE A 46 11.75 4.37 3.14
N LEU A 47 11.62 4.16 1.83
CA LEU A 47 12.71 4.41 0.87
C LEU A 47 13.16 5.87 0.94
N LYS A 48 12.24 6.83 1.02
CA LYS A 48 12.60 8.25 1.04
C LYS A 48 13.38 8.64 2.30
N LEU A 49 13.04 8.05 3.43
CA LEU A 49 13.76 8.22 4.69
C LEU A 49 15.12 7.51 4.69
N GLN A 50 15.23 6.35 4.01
CA GLN A 50 16.51 5.69 3.78
C GLN A 50 17.41 6.52 2.85
N GLU A 51 16.87 7.08 1.76
CA GLU A 51 17.60 7.97 0.84
C GLU A 51 18.14 9.23 1.53
N SER A 52 17.44 9.72 2.57
CA SER A 52 17.88 10.89 3.34
C SER A 52 18.77 10.53 4.52
N GLU A 53 19.25 9.29 4.62
CA GLU A 53 20.09 8.77 5.72
C GLU A 53 19.43 8.86 7.12
N ASN A 54 18.11 9.08 7.18
CA ASN A 54 17.36 9.19 8.44
C ASN A 54 16.94 7.81 8.99
N LEU A 55 17.03 6.76 8.16
CA LEU A 55 16.75 5.38 8.53
C LEU A 55 17.88 4.45 8.09
N PRO A 56 18.16 3.39 8.87
CA PRO A 56 19.07 2.32 8.44
C PRO A 56 18.53 1.62 7.19
N ILE A 57 19.41 0.91 6.48
CA ILE A 57 19.03 0.20 5.25
C ILE A 57 18.13 -0.99 5.61
N LEU A 58 16.82 -0.82 5.38
CA LEU A 58 15.79 -1.85 5.58
C LEU A 58 15.42 -2.53 4.26
N LEU A 59 15.28 -1.72 3.21
CA LEU A 59 15.05 -2.17 1.84
C LEU A 59 16.37 -2.11 1.07
N SER A 60 16.92 -3.27 0.72
CA SER A 60 18.25 -3.42 0.12
C SER A 60 18.26 -3.33 -1.40
N ASP A 61 17.18 -3.77 -2.04
CA ASP A 61 17.07 -3.89 -3.48
C ASP A 61 15.62 -3.76 -3.94
N TRP A 62 15.43 -3.56 -5.25
CA TRP A 62 14.12 -3.34 -5.85
C TRP A 62 13.19 -4.57 -5.73
N ALA A 63 13.75 -5.78 -5.76
CA ALA A 63 12.98 -7.01 -5.70
C ALA A 63 12.45 -7.25 -4.28
N TRP A 64 13.29 -7.00 -3.27
CA TRP A 64 12.92 -7.01 -1.87
C TRP A 64 11.91 -5.92 -1.53
N THR A 65 12.11 -4.71 -2.06
CA THR A 65 11.15 -3.61 -1.98
C THR A 65 9.77 -4.03 -2.51
N ALA A 66 9.71 -4.60 -3.71
CA ALA A 66 8.46 -5.08 -4.31
C ALA A 66 7.83 -6.24 -3.51
N THR A 67 8.66 -7.12 -2.94
CA THR A 67 8.20 -8.24 -2.10
C THR A 67 7.54 -7.74 -0.82
N ILE A 68 8.19 -6.82 -0.10
CA ILE A 68 7.62 -6.23 1.12
C ILE A 68 6.37 -5.41 0.79
N TRP A 69 6.35 -4.68 -0.32
CA TRP A 69 5.16 -3.99 -0.79
C TRP A 69 3.97 -4.94 -0.99
N ALA A 70 4.19 -6.09 -1.65
CA ALA A 70 3.15 -7.09 -1.89
C ALA A 70 2.65 -7.74 -0.59
N ILE A 71 3.56 -8.05 0.34
CA ILE A 71 3.20 -8.58 1.66
C ILE A 71 2.37 -7.57 2.45
N LEU A 72 2.77 -6.29 2.46
CA LEU A 72 2.02 -5.22 3.12
C LEU A 72 0.65 -5.01 2.48
N ALA A 73 0.57 -5.01 1.14
CA ALA A 73 -0.70 -4.89 0.42
C ALA A 73 -1.67 -6.02 0.80
N LEU A 74 -1.16 -7.26 0.85
CA LEU A 74 -1.95 -8.43 1.24
C LEU A 74 -2.42 -8.32 2.69
N GLY A 75 -1.53 -7.93 3.62
CA GLY A 75 -1.87 -7.72 5.02
C GLY A 75 -2.96 -6.65 5.19
N LEU A 76 -2.82 -5.51 4.52
CA LEU A 76 -3.82 -4.44 4.51
C LEU A 76 -5.14 -4.89 3.90
N SER A 77 -5.12 -5.69 2.83
CA SER A 77 -6.34 -6.23 2.21
C SER A 77 -7.11 -7.14 3.17
N LEU A 78 -6.40 -8.02 3.89
CA LEU A 78 -7.01 -8.89 4.90
C LEU A 78 -7.60 -8.09 6.06
N ILE A 79 -6.88 -7.07 6.53
CA ILE A 79 -7.34 -6.17 7.59
C ILE A 79 -8.59 -5.43 7.14
N LEU A 80 -8.59 -4.86 5.95
CA LEU A 80 -9.71 -4.12 5.39
C LEU A 80 -10.95 -4.98 5.19
N ASN A 81 -10.78 -6.19 4.63
CA ASN A 81 -11.86 -7.17 4.49
C ASN A 81 -12.46 -7.55 5.85
N ARG A 82 -11.61 -7.73 6.88
CA ARG A 82 -12.09 -7.97 8.24
C ARG A 82 -12.89 -6.78 8.78
N PHE A 83 -12.43 -5.55 8.58
CA PHE A 83 -13.15 -4.34 8.99
C PHE A 83 -14.50 -4.20 8.29
N MET A 84 -14.57 -4.44 6.98
CA MET A 84 -15.83 -4.40 6.23
C MET A 84 -16.83 -5.43 6.75
N ARG A 85 -16.40 -6.68 6.99
CA ARG A 85 -17.25 -7.74 7.54
C ARG A 85 -17.78 -7.42 8.95
N LEU A 86 -17.01 -6.68 9.76
CA LEU A 86 -17.46 -6.24 11.08
C LEU A 86 -18.51 -5.14 10.98
N LYS A 87 -18.37 -4.23 10.01
CA LYS A 87 -19.36 -3.18 9.74
C LYS A 87 -20.70 -3.79 9.32
N ASP A 88 -20.70 -4.75 8.40
CA ASP A 88 -21.93 -5.43 7.95
C ASP A 88 -22.65 -6.16 9.09
N LYS A 89 -21.92 -6.72 10.06
CA LYS A 89 -22.51 -7.35 11.24
C LYS A 89 -23.11 -6.37 12.24
N SER A 90 -22.64 -5.13 12.28
CA SER A 90 -23.17 -4.10 13.19
C SER A 90 -24.44 -3.41 12.67
N GLU A 91 -24.76 -3.58 11.38
CA GLU A 91 -26.00 -3.09 10.77
C GLU A 91 -27.16 -4.11 10.85
N ASP A 92 -27.00 -5.23 11.57
CA ASP A 92 -28.14 -6.09 11.90
C ASP A 92 -28.84 -5.62 13.19
N ILE A 93 -29.52 -4.48 13.06
CA ILE A 93 -30.43 -3.94 14.09
C ILE A 93 -31.89 -4.28 13.77
N ASN A 94 -32.16 -5.04 12.70
CA ASN A 94 -33.53 -5.40 12.32
C ASN A 94 -33.68 -6.90 12.05
N LYS A 95 -34.07 -7.58 13.14
CA LYS A 95 -34.85 -8.82 13.18
C LYS A 95 -36.00 -8.78 12.16
N TYR A 96 -35.99 -9.70 11.18
CA TYR A 96 -37.19 -10.30 10.58
C TYR A 96 -36.88 -11.73 10.14
#